data_AF-A0AA39U2P0-F1
#
_entry.id   AF-A0AA39U2P0-F1
#
_cell.length_a   1.000
_cell.length_b   1.000
_cell.length_c   1.000
_cell.angle_alpha   90.00
_cell.angle_beta   90.00
_cell.angle_gamma   90.00
#
_symmetry.space_group_name_H-M   'P 1'
#
loop_
_entity.id
_entity.type
_entity.pdbx_description
1 polymer ?
#
loop_
_entity_poly.entity_id
_entity_poly.type
_entity_poly.pdbx_seq_one_letter_code
_entity_poly.pdbx_strand_id
1 'polypeptide(L)'
;MLPHFGEYIAFKLDPVASLKALDDPEVTKSCEALEAKTYVSCVTYLLSFPLPGVEYISVSMTLLSKGLPKDDPDWFITSDMSVPVLPNTYNPLSRPPLEPSTPLPWPDCYHPTQSRTQCRVLNDVVIGGGWPDPKYGLSSHDQVLLDGDYFDEDAYRRELLKTDNKPSDVSGVGDNVAAESETLEQDTDSQYCQSVSEGVSQLSASVGNRDSCSVLDAESQHSSEVSQSHITHPAPVSVSTFIFSFLSKLLPCMSCLRADIGDHEEIASISPSDPIWSHPIFGTRPPDTMPVIAVLDNLEAIKPEQINDPWDFFRELEALKKIEEDYFERMKAKAQAAIDRARQKDEELNVRLQSKMPKRIRPPAVTAELPPSDLAVS
;
A
#
# COMPACT_ATOMS: atom_id res chain seq x y z
N MET A 1 19.32 -4.01 -5.45
CA MET A 1 19.66 -4.06 -4.03
C MET A 1 18.35 -4.04 -3.26
N LEU A 2 18.14 -4.99 -2.36
CA LEU A 2 16.93 -5.03 -1.55
C LEU A 2 17.02 -4.02 -0.40
N PRO A 3 16.08 -3.06 -0.27
CA PRO A 3 16.17 -2.04 0.77
C PRO A 3 15.79 -2.60 2.15
N HIS A 4 16.38 -2.03 3.20
CA HIS A 4 16.05 -2.31 4.60
C HIS A 4 14.91 -1.42 5.11
N PHE A 5 14.30 -1.83 6.22
CA PHE A 5 13.42 -0.97 6.99
C PHE A 5 14.18 0.27 7.50
N GLY A 6 13.61 1.43 7.24
CA GLY A 6 14.19 2.73 7.54
C GLY A 6 15.22 3.20 6.53
N GLU A 7 15.61 2.39 5.54
CA GLU A 7 16.64 2.78 4.58
C GLU A 7 16.15 3.88 3.65
N TYR A 8 17.00 4.89 3.46
CA TYR A 8 16.79 5.89 2.42
C TYR A 8 17.28 5.37 1.08
N ILE A 9 16.38 5.38 0.11
CA ILE A 9 16.69 5.02 -1.28
C ILE A 9 16.37 6.18 -2.20
N ALA A 10 17.13 6.29 -3.28
CA ALA A 10 16.72 7.08 -4.42
C ALA A 10 16.24 6.16 -5.53
N PHE A 11 15.25 6.61 -6.28
CA PHE A 11 14.64 5.78 -7.30
C PHE A 11 14.01 6.60 -8.43
N LYS A 12 13.65 5.88 -9.48
CA LYS A 12 12.80 6.36 -10.58
C LYS A 12 11.66 5.40 -10.81
N LEU A 13 10.53 5.91 -11.30
CA LEU A 13 9.48 5.04 -11.84
C LEU A 13 10.05 4.27 -13.04
N ASP A 14 9.70 2.99 -13.16
CA ASP A 14 9.90 2.19 -14.38
C ASP A 14 8.53 1.88 -15.00
N PRO A 15 8.01 2.77 -15.87
CA PRO A 15 6.69 2.60 -16.47
C PRO A 15 6.57 1.33 -17.32
N VAL A 16 7.67 0.92 -17.96
CA VAL A 16 7.67 -0.25 -18.85
C VAL A 16 7.59 -1.54 -18.03
N ALA A 17 8.40 -1.66 -16.98
CA ALA A 17 8.31 -2.80 -16.07
C ALA A 17 6.97 -2.83 -15.32
N SER A 18 6.42 -1.66 -14.97
CA SER A 18 5.14 -1.54 -14.27
C SER A 18 3.98 -2.16 -15.05
N LEU A 19 3.89 -1.89 -16.36
CA LEU A 19 2.80 -2.37 -17.23
C LEU A 19 3.21 -3.53 -18.15
N LYS A 20 4.36 -4.17 -17.88
CA LYS A 20 4.90 -5.29 -18.66
C LYS A 20 3.89 -6.44 -18.82
N ALA A 21 3.07 -6.67 -17.80
CA ALA A 21 2.06 -7.74 -17.79
C ALA A 21 0.95 -7.58 -18.85
N LEU A 22 0.75 -6.37 -19.39
CA LEU A 22 -0.27 -6.12 -20.41
C LEU A 22 0.14 -6.63 -21.81
N ASP A 23 1.45 -6.83 -22.05
CA ASP A 23 1.99 -7.36 -23.32
C ASP A 23 1.41 -6.68 -24.58
N ASP A 24 1.28 -5.34 -24.54
CA ASP A 24 0.71 -4.53 -25.62
C ASP A 24 1.74 -3.50 -26.11
N PRO A 25 2.11 -3.50 -27.40
CA PRO A 25 3.17 -2.62 -27.92
C PRO A 25 2.78 -1.13 -27.90
N GLU A 26 1.50 -0.80 -27.90
CA GLU A 26 1.03 0.59 -27.78
C GLU A 26 1.16 1.07 -26.33
N VAL A 27 0.89 0.20 -25.34
CA VAL A 27 1.21 0.45 -23.92
C VAL A 27 2.71 0.67 -23.74
N THR A 28 3.56 -0.23 -24.25
CA THR A 28 5.03 -0.10 -24.12
C THR A 28 5.51 1.24 -24.69
N LYS A 29 5.04 1.61 -25.88
CA LYS A 29 5.40 2.89 -26.51
C LYS A 29 4.95 4.10 -25.67
N SER A 30 3.75 4.06 -25.09
CA SER A 30 3.28 5.12 -24.21
C SER A 30 4.10 5.21 -22.92
N CYS A 31 4.48 4.07 -22.34
CA CYS A 31 5.37 4.01 -21.18
C CYS A 31 6.76 4.57 -21.47
N GLU A 32 7.36 4.24 -22.61
CA GLU A 32 8.66 4.76 -23.05
C GLU A 32 8.66 6.28 -23.29
N ALA A 33 7.49 6.88 -23.52
CA ALA A 33 7.34 8.32 -23.69
C ALA A 33 7.22 9.09 -22.37
N LEU A 34 7.03 8.40 -21.23
CA LEU A 34 6.98 9.04 -19.92
C LEU A 34 8.39 9.44 -19.45
N GLU A 35 8.53 10.67 -18.99
CA GLU A 35 9.77 11.16 -18.38
C GLU A 35 9.84 10.73 -16.91
N ALA A 36 10.69 9.76 -16.60
CA ALA A 36 10.90 9.30 -15.23
C ALA A 36 11.82 10.24 -14.43
N LYS A 37 11.25 10.87 -13.40
CA LYS A 37 11.96 11.78 -12.49
C LYS A 37 12.68 11.02 -11.37
N THR A 38 13.51 11.73 -10.62
CA THR A 38 14.29 11.14 -9.52
C THR A 38 13.68 11.54 -8.19
N TYR A 39 13.41 10.54 -7.36
CA TYR A 39 12.81 10.71 -6.05
C TYR A 39 13.70 10.09 -4.98
N VAL A 40 13.50 10.53 -3.75
CA VAL A 40 14.11 9.92 -2.56
C VAL A 40 12.97 9.52 -1.63
N SER A 41 13.09 8.37 -0.99
CA SER A 41 12.13 7.91 0.01
C SER A 41 12.84 7.16 1.15
N CYS A 42 12.17 7.09 2.29
CA CYS A 42 12.50 6.15 3.35
C CYS A 42 11.59 4.93 3.24
N VAL A 43 12.17 3.74 3.14
CA VAL A 43 11.40 2.48 3.11
C VAL A 43 10.87 2.19 4.50
N THR A 44 9.55 2.16 4.67
CA THR A 44 8.91 1.97 5.98
C THR A 44 8.54 0.51 6.22
N TYR A 45 8.08 -0.21 5.19
CA TYR A 45 7.69 -1.63 5.30
C TYR A 45 8.05 -2.45 4.07
N LEU A 46 8.33 -3.74 4.29
CA LEU A 46 8.31 -4.77 3.25
C LEU A 46 6.92 -5.40 3.25
N LEU A 47 6.19 -5.28 2.14
CA LEU A 47 4.84 -5.81 1.99
C LEU A 47 4.83 -7.26 1.46
N SER A 48 5.98 -7.75 1.01
CA SER A 48 6.16 -9.13 0.58
C SER A 48 7.54 -9.65 0.95
N PHE A 49 7.61 -10.93 1.31
CA PHE A 49 8.88 -11.58 1.61
C PHE A 49 9.74 -11.78 0.34
N PRO A 50 11.06 -11.54 0.42
CA PRO A 50 11.97 -11.71 -0.71
C PRO A 50 12.28 -13.19 -0.95
N LEU A 51 11.31 -13.92 -1.49
CA LEU A 51 11.46 -15.34 -1.79
C LEU A 51 12.29 -15.55 -3.07
N PRO A 52 13.11 -16.62 -3.14
CA PRO A 52 13.80 -16.98 -4.38
C PRO A 52 12.82 -17.23 -5.54
N GLY A 53 13.13 -16.69 -6.72
CA GLY A 53 12.30 -16.83 -7.92
C GLY A 53 11.15 -15.82 -8.02
N VAL A 54 10.93 -15.00 -6.99
CA VAL A 54 10.07 -13.82 -7.08
C VAL A 54 10.87 -12.71 -7.75
N GLU A 55 10.39 -12.14 -8.85
CA GLU A 55 11.10 -11.09 -9.61
C GLU A 55 11.10 -9.74 -8.87
N TYR A 56 10.00 -9.39 -8.20
CA TYR A 56 9.85 -8.12 -7.49
C TYR A 56 9.28 -8.34 -6.10
N ILE A 57 9.75 -7.56 -5.12
CA ILE A 57 9.08 -7.42 -3.83
C ILE A 57 8.33 -6.10 -3.76
N SER A 58 7.22 -6.10 -3.02
CA SER A 58 6.46 -4.91 -2.69
C SER A 58 7.00 -4.26 -1.41
N VAL A 59 7.10 -2.94 -1.42
CA VAL A 59 7.56 -2.12 -0.30
C VAL A 59 6.61 -0.94 -0.10
N SER A 60 6.44 -0.50 1.15
CA SER A 60 5.84 0.79 1.49
C SER A 60 6.97 1.76 1.83
N MET A 61 6.82 3.01 1.40
CA MET A 61 7.80 4.05 1.64
C MET A 61 7.13 5.42 1.78
N THR A 62 7.80 6.32 2.49
CA THR A 62 7.41 7.73 2.59
C THR A 62 8.41 8.57 1.83
N LEU A 63 7.94 9.35 0.86
CA LEU A 63 8.80 10.19 0.04
C LEU A 63 9.47 11.28 0.89
N LEU A 64 10.59 11.79 0.38
CA LEU A 64 11.37 12.86 0.96
C LEU A 64 11.27 14.10 0.07
N SER A 65 10.95 15.23 0.69
CA SER A 65 10.97 16.56 0.07
C SER A 65 12.27 17.28 0.40
N LYS A 66 12.76 18.06 -0.57
CA LYS A 66 13.75 19.10 -0.32
C LYS A 66 13.03 20.43 -0.06
N GLY A 67 13.22 20.95 1.13
CA GLY A 67 12.49 22.08 1.67
C GLY A 67 11.12 21.68 2.23
N LEU A 68 10.55 22.60 3.00
CA LEU A 68 9.20 22.46 3.55
C LEU A 68 8.21 22.31 2.37
N PRO A 69 7.39 21.24 2.33
CA PRO A 69 6.43 21.04 1.26
C PRO A 69 5.48 22.23 1.15
N LYS A 70 5.02 22.55 -0.07
CA LYS A 70 3.99 23.58 -0.28
C LYS A 70 2.62 23.04 0.11
N ASP A 71 1.73 23.94 0.53
CA ASP A 71 0.32 23.63 0.71
C ASP A 71 -0.28 23.17 -0.63
N ASP A 72 -1.16 22.17 -0.55
CA ASP A 72 -2.01 21.70 -1.65
C ASP A 72 -3.47 21.70 -1.17
N PRO A 73 -4.22 22.80 -1.41
CA PRO A 73 -5.59 22.93 -0.93
C PRO A 73 -6.56 21.97 -1.64
N ASP A 74 -6.26 21.55 -2.87
CA ASP A 74 -7.11 20.62 -3.61
C ASP A 74 -7.09 19.22 -2.97
N TRP A 75 -5.97 18.88 -2.33
CA TRP A 75 -5.79 17.61 -1.62
C TRP A 75 -5.92 17.72 -0.10
N PHE A 76 -6.22 18.92 0.41
CA PHE A 76 -6.31 19.24 1.84
C PHE A 76 -5.01 18.96 2.59
N ILE A 77 -3.87 19.20 1.93
CA ILE A 77 -2.54 19.00 2.48
C ILE A 77 -1.96 20.36 2.81
N THR A 78 -1.46 20.51 4.03
CA THR A 78 -0.79 21.73 4.49
C THR A 78 0.69 21.45 4.72
N SER A 79 1.53 22.45 4.54
CA SER A 79 3.00 22.39 4.66
C SER A 79 3.49 21.85 6.01
N ASP A 80 2.71 22.09 7.05
CA ASP A 80 2.96 21.62 8.40
C ASP A 80 2.61 20.12 8.61
N MET A 81 1.95 19.46 7.65
CA MET A 81 1.81 17.98 7.56
C MET A 81 3.11 17.31 7.12
N SER A 82 4.21 17.66 7.79
CA SER A 82 5.54 17.18 7.48
C SER A 82 6.36 16.99 8.73
N VAL A 83 7.43 16.20 8.62
CA VAL A 83 8.39 15.95 9.71
C VAL A 83 9.78 16.36 9.23
N PRO A 84 10.50 17.21 9.97
CA PRO A 84 11.84 17.61 9.57
C PRO A 84 12.83 16.45 9.72
N VAL A 85 13.90 16.45 8.91
CA VAL A 85 15.01 15.49 9.01
C VAL A 85 16.28 16.25 9.36
N LEU A 86 17.06 15.76 10.33
CA LEU A 86 18.30 16.42 10.72
C LEU A 86 19.24 16.64 9.52
N PRO A 87 19.91 17.81 9.45
CA PRO A 87 20.06 18.81 10.52
C PRO A 87 18.94 19.85 10.62
N ASN A 88 17.89 19.75 9.79
CA ASN A 88 16.78 20.70 9.86
C ASN A 88 15.95 20.45 11.13
N THR A 89 15.54 21.52 11.81
CA THR A 89 14.79 21.46 13.07
C THR A 89 13.52 22.30 13.05
N TYR A 90 13.25 23.01 11.94
CA TYR A 90 12.08 23.85 11.82
C TYR A 90 10.90 23.04 11.30
N ASN A 91 9.77 23.13 11.98
CA ASN A 91 8.47 22.68 11.49
C ASN A 91 7.39 23.56 12.17
N PRO A 92 6.31 23.97 11.47
CA PRO A 92 5.30 24.85 12.06
C PRO A 92 4.59 24.27 13.29
N LEU A 93 4.45 22.94 13.38
CA LEU A 93 3.89 22.23 14.54
C LEU A 93 4.97 21.88 15.59
N SER A 94 6.20 22.38 15.42
CA SER A 94 7.33 22.11 16.33
C SER A 94 7.63 20.61 16.50
N ARG A 95 7.38 19.81 15.46
CA ARG A 95 7.71 18.38 15.48
C ARG A 95 9.22 18.17 15.60
N PRO A 96 9.68 17.26 16.47
CA PRO A 96 11.09 16.93 16.56
C PRO A 96 11.58 16.35 15.22
N PRO A 97 12.81 16.68 14.81
CA PRO A 97 13.36 16.12 13.60
C PRO A 97 13.74 14.66 13.76
N LEU A 98 13.57 13.89 12.69
CA LEU A 98 14.06 12.51 12.62
C LEU A 98 15.59 12.51 12.47
N GLU A 99 16.24 11.49 13.02
CA GLU A 99 17.69 11.35 13.06
C GLU A 99 18.15 10.12 12.24
N PRO A 100 18.52 10.31 10.96
CA PRO A 100 19.17 9.27 10.19
C PRO A 100 20.51 8.86 10.82
N SER A 101 20.82 7.56 10.77
CA SER A 101 22.06 6.95 11.28
C SER A 101 23.33 7.63 10.74
N THR A 102 23.27 8.07 9.48
CA THR A 102 24.23 8.97 8.85
C THR A 102 23.46 10.16 8.30
N PRO A 103 23.90 11.41 8.53
CA PRO A 103 23.25 12.59 7.97
C PRO A 103 23.07 12.46 6.45
N LEU A 104 21.88 12.83 5.96
CA LEU A 104 21.60 12.78 4.53
C LEU A 104 22.57 13.70 3.76
N PRO A 105 22.90 13.35 2.49
CA PRO A 105 23.79 14.18 1.68
C PRO A 105 23.24 15.58 1.38
N TRP A 106 21.94 15.80 1.62
CA TRP A 106 21.23 17.04 1.32
C TRP A 106 20.70 17.65 2.62
N PRO A 107 20.91 18.97 2.83
CA PRO A 107 20.28 19.67 3.94
C PRO A 107 18.82 19.98 3.61
N ASP A 108 18.10 20.48 4.62
CA ASP A 108 16.73 21.00 4.46
C ASP A 108 15.75 19.94 3.95
N CYS A 109 15.75 18.76 4.57
CA CYS A 109 14.92 17.64 4.18
C CYS A 109 13.71 17.47 5.10
N TYR A 110 12.59 17.05 4.52
CA TYR A 110 11.33 16.80 5.23
C TYR A 110 10.66 15.54 4.68
N HIS A 111 9.92 14.84 5.52
CA HIS A 111 8.93 13.86 5.09
C HIS A 111 7.54 14.48 5.12
N PRO A 112 6.92 14.81 3.98
CA PRO A 112 5.48 15.03 3.94
C PRO A 112 4.78 13.73 4.33
N THR A 113 4.05 13.73 5.44
CA THR A 113 3.45 12.50 6.00
C THR A 113 2.43 11.89 5.03
N GLN A 114 1.72 12.73 4.28
CA GLN A 114 0.75 12.32 3.26
C GLN A 114 1.39 11.82 1.95
N SER A 115 2.72 11.82 1.82
CA SER A 115 3.44 11.34 0.63
C SER A 115 3.84 9.86 0.73
N ARG A 116 3.04 9.06 1.42
CA ARG A 116 3.22 7.61 1.51
C ARG A 116 2.82 6.94 0.20
N THR A 117 3.61 5.97 -0.24
CA THR A 117 3.32 5.17 -1.44
C THR A 117 3.75 3.72 -1.27
N GLN A 118 3.38 2.89 -2.24
CA GLN A 118 3.75 1.49 -2.32
C GLN A 118 4.26 1.17 -3.73
N CYS A 119 5.39 0.47 -3.81
CA CYS A 119 6.03 0.16 -5.08
C CYS A 119 6.60 -1.26 -5.08
N ARG A 120 6.89 -1.76 -6.28
CA ARG A 120 7.66 -2.97 -6.53
C ARG A 120 9.13 -2.61 -6.77
N VAL A 121 10.04 -3.23 -6.03
CA VAL A 121 11.49 -3.15 -6.27
C VAL A 121 11.99 -4.51 -6.75
N LEU A 122 13.00 -4.50 -7.63
CA LEU A 122 13.61 -5.73 -8.14
C LEU A 122 14.16 -6.55 -6.97
N ASN A 123 13.77 -7.82 -6.91
CA ASN A 123 14.26 -8.77 -5.91
C ASN A 123 15.60 -9.36 -6.38
N ASP A 124 16.70 -8.77 -5.92
CA ASP A 124 18.06 -9.23 -6.22
C ASP A 124 18.67 -10.08 -5.10
N VAL A 125 17.84 -10.66 -4.23
CA VAL A 125 18.33 -11.44 -3.09
C VAL A 125 19.12 -12.66 -3.54
N VAL A 126 20.40 -12.67 -3.15
CA VAL A 126 21.25 -13.85 -3.18
C VAL A 126 21.08 -14.59 -1.85
N ILE A 127 20.46 -15.77 -1.89
CA ILE A 127 20.22 -16.58 -0.68
C ILE A 127 21.54 -16.82 0.06
N GLY A 128 21.57 -16.43 1.33
CA GLY A 128 22.73 -16.65 2.22
C GLY A 128 23.86 -15.62 2.07
N GLY A 129 23.68 -14.61 1.23
CA GLY A 129 24.49 -13.38 1.31
C GLY A 129 24.12 -12.60 2.57
N GLY A 130 25.10 -11.92 3.16
CA GLY A 130 24.81 -10.92 4.20
C GLY A 130 24.04 -9.76 3.57
N TRP A 131 22.98 -9.31 4.23
CA TRP A 131 22.29 -8.07 3.87
C TRP A 131 23.12 -6.92 4.45
N PRO A 132 23.75 -6.05 3.62
CA PRO A 132 24.65 -5.01 4.12
C PRO A 132 23.88 -3.97 4.93
N ASP A 133 24.41 -3.52 6.07
CA ASP A 133 23.75 -2.48 6.87
C ASP A 133 23.49 -1.21 6.03
N PRO A 134 22.28 -0.62 6.10
CA PRO A 134 21.96 0.57 5.33
C PRO A 134 22.82 1.74 5.80
N LYS A 135 23.50 2.40 4.85
CA LYS A 135 24.36 3.57 5.16
C LYS A 135 23.55 4.74 5.71
N TYR A 136 22.38 4.98 5.13
CA TYR A 136 21.45 6.02 5.55
C TYR A 136 20.14 5.35 5.95
N GLY A 137 19.84 5.32 7.23
CA GLY A 137 18.57 4.76 7.69
C GLY A 137 18.05 5.38 8.97
N LEU A 138 16.75 5.33 9.17
CA LEU A 138 16.11 5.73 10.42
C LEU A 138 16.23 4.65 11.49
N SER A 139 16.27 5.06 12.76
CA SER A 139 16.13 4.13 13.89
C SER A 139 14.74 3.48 13.86
N SER A 140 14.56 2.32 14.49
CA SER A 140 13.23 1.68 14.58
C SER A 140 12.19 2.59 15.24
N HIS A 141 12.61 3.40 16.21
CA HIS A 141 11.75 4.38 16.87
C HIS A 141 11.26 5.46 15.89
N ASP A 142 12.18 6.06 15.13
CA ASP A 142 11.85 7.13 14.18
C ASP A 142 11.02 6.62 12.99
N GLN A 143 11.19 5.35 12.62
CA GLN A 143 10.33 4.69 11.62
C GLN A 143 8.89 4.57 12.11
N VAL A 144 8.69 4.12 13.35
CA VAL A 144 7.35 4.00 13.96
C VAL A 144 6.71 5.38 14.11
N LEU A 145 7.47 6.38 14.56
CA LEU A 145 6.97 7.76 14.64
C LEU A 145 6.53 8.29 13.26
N LEU A 146 7.33 8.04 12.22
CA LEU A 146 7.04 8.54 10.88
C LEU A 146 5.83 7.87 10.24
N ASP A 147 5.75 6.53 10.27
CA ASP A 147 4.72 5.77 9.54
C ASP A 147 3.44 5.54 10.35
N GLY A 148 3.51 5.59 11.68
CA GLY A 148 2.37 5.50 12.59
C GLY A 148 1.94 6.88 13.05
N ASP A 149 2.51 7.35 14.17
CA ASP A 149 2.04 8.52 14.91
C ASP A 149 1.80 9.76 14.04
N TYR A 150 2.81 10.21 13.28
CA TYR A 150 2.68 11.42 12.46
C TYR A 150 1.81 11.22 11.22
N PHE A 151 1.80 10.02 10.64
CA PHE A 151 0.94 9.70 9.51
C PHE A 151 -0.53 9.75 9.92
N ASP A 152 -0.88 9.09 11.02
CA ASP A 152 -2.25 9.00 11.53
C ASP A 152 -2.76 10.36 12.02
N GLU A 153 -1.93 11.13 12.73
CA GLU A 153 -2.26 12.49 13.16
C GLU A 153 -2.60 13.40 11.97
N ASP A 154 -1.76 13.41 10.94
CA ASP A 154 -1.99 14.24 9.75
C ASP A 154 -3.11 13.72 8.86
N ALA A 155 -3.31 12.41 8.79
CA ALA A 155 -4.44 11.82 8.08
C ALA A 155 -5.76 12.26 8.71
N TYR A 156 -5.86 12.21 10.05
CA TYR A 156 -7.02 12.72 10.78
C TYR A 156 -7.23 14.21 10.53
N ARG A 157 -6.17 15.02 10.62
CA ARG A 157 -6.24 16.47 10.38
C ARG A 157 -6.70 16.80 8.95
N ARG A 158 -6.22 16.05 7.96
CA ARG A 158 -6.65 16.17 6.56
C ARG A 158 -8.14 15.88 6.39
N GLU A 159 -8.68 14.87 7.07
CA GLU A 159 -10.13 14.57 7.04
C GLU A 159 -10.98 15.67 7.70
N LEU A 160 -10.48 16.32 8.75
CA LEU A 160 -11.15 17.49 9.32
C LEU A 160 -11.21 18.65 8.33
N LEU A 161 -10.08 18.97 7.66
CA LEU A 161 -10.03 20.01 6.62
C LEU A 161 -10.99 19.73 5.46
N LYS A 162 -11.15 18.46 5.07
CA LYS A 162 -12.13 18.05 4.06
C LYS A 162 -13.57 18.32 4.50
N THR A 163 -13.87 18.05 5.76
CA THR A 163 -15.22 18.20 6.32
C THR A 163 -15.60 19.67 6.47
N ASP A 164 -14.68 20.51 6.97
CA ASP A 164 -14.91 21.94 7.18
C ASP A 164 -15.11 22.71 5.85
N ASN A 165 -14.44 22.27 4.78
CA ASN A 165 -14.56 22.87 3.45
C ASN A 165 -15.77 22.38 2.65
N LYS A 166 -16.53 21.40 3.15
CA LYS A 166 -17.75 20.97 2.47
C LYS A 166 -18.79 22.08 2.62
N PRO A 167 -19.22 22.74 1.52
CA PRO A 167 -20.21 23.79 1.61
C PRO A 167 -21.43 23.21 2.31
N SER A 168 -21.84 23.84 3.40
CA SER A 168 -23.06 23.47 4.09
C SER A 168 -24.20 23.66 3.11
N ASP A 169 -24.69 22.56 2.51
CA ASP A 169 -25.92 22.52 1.71
C ASP A 169 -27.11 22.80 2.64
N VAL A 170 -27.19 24.04 3.13
CA VAL A 170 -28.36 24.61 3.75
C VAL A 170 -29.25 25.11 2.61
N SER A 171 -29.84 24.17 1.88
CA SER A 171 -30.94 24.46 0.97
C SER A 171 -32.03 23.41 1.11
N GLY A 172 -33.09 23.77 1.84
CA GLY A 172 -34.42 23.26 1.53
C GLY A 172 -35.16 22.52 2.65
N VAL A 173 -35.41 23.16 3.78
CA VAL A 173 -36.70 22.97 4.47
C VAL A 173 -37.35 24.34 4.59
N GLY A 174 -38.18 24.64 3.58
CA GLY A 174 -39.08 25.76 3.64
C GLY A 174 -40.08 25.58 4.78
N ASP A 175 -40.34 26.69 5.45
CA ASP A 175 -41.34 26.90 6.47
C ASP A 175 -42.69 26.24 6.14
N ASN A 176 -43.26 25.54 7.13
CA ASN A 176 -44.64 25.69 7.58
C ASN A 176 -44.94 24.64 8.66
N VAL A 177 -45.15 25.07 9.91
CA VAL A 177 -46.43 24.99 10.63
C VAL A 177 -46.20 25.37 12.10
N ALA A 178 -46.87 26.46 12.47
CA ALA A 178 -47.43 26.86 13.75
C ALA A 178 -46.97 26.17 15.05
N ALA A 179 -46.39 27.02 15.92
CA ALA A 179 -46.75 27.22 17.32
C ALA A 179 -47.47 26.09 18.06
N GLU A 180 -46.79 25.52 19.05
CA GLU A 180 -47.38 25.29 20.37
C GLU A 180 -46.26 25.37 21.44
N SER A 181 -46.50 26.23 22.42
CA SER A 181 -45.67 26.40 23.61
C SER A 181 -45.88 25.22 24.55
N GLU A 182 -44.80 24.57 24.99
CA GLU A 182 -44.75 23.97 26.32
C GLU A 182 -43.42 24.31 27.00
N THR A 183 -43.58 25.11 28.04
CA THR A 183 -42.66 25.32 29.16
C THR A 183 -42.31 24.00 29.83
N LEU A 184 -41.02 23.70 29.96
CA LEU A 184 -40.52 22.91 31.08
C LEU A 184 -39.20 23.51 31.59
N GLU A 185 -39.27 23.98 32.84
CA GLU A 185 -38.13 24.29 33.69
C GLU A 185 -37.34 23.02 34.05
N GLN A 186 -36.21 23.24 34.74
CA GLN A 186 -35.27 22.30 35.37
C GLN A 186 -34.04 21.98 34.53
N ASP A 187 -32.83 21.96 35.07
CA ASP A 187 -32.35 22.34 36.40
C ASP A 187 -30.86 22.62 36.26
N THR A 188 -30.39 23.56 37.06
CA THR A 188 -28.99 23.83 37.36
C THR A 188 -28.29 22.57 37.90
N ASP A 189 -27.15 22.20 37.31
CA ASP A 189 -25.91 21.82 38.01
C ASP A 189 -25.00 20.97 37.12
N SER A 190 -23.89 21.55 36.65
CA SER A 190 -22.60 20.84 36.63
C SER A 190 -21.47 21.85 36.39
N GLN A 191 -21.09 22.56 37.44
CA GLN A 191 -19.74 23.08 37.58
C GLN A 191 -18.87 21.97 38.15
N TYR A 192 -17.96 21.41 37.35
CA TYR A 192 -16.78 20.76 37.89
C TYR A 192 -15.62 20.92 36.91
N CYS A 193 -14.68 21.80 37.29
CA CYS A 193 -13.23 21.62 37.13
C CYS A 193 -12.54 22.91 37.62
N GLN A 194 -12.20 22.92 38.91
CA GLN A 194 -11.24 23.85 39.49
C GLN A 194 -10.14 23.03 40.19
N SER A 195 -8.94 23.10 39.60
CA SER A 195 -7.62 23.24 40.22
C SER A 195 -7.26 22.49 41.52
N VAL A 196 -6.23 21.64 41.44
CA VAL A 196 -5.23 21.38 42.51
C VAL A 196 -3.88 21.12 41.81
N SER A 197 -3.01 22.13 41.65
CA SER A 197 -1.82 22.47 42.46
C SER A 197 -0.78 21.35 42.68
N GLU A 198 0.41 21.63 42.14
CA GLU A 198 1.75 21.55 42.74
C GLU A 198 2.06 20.41 43.73
N GLY A 199 2.99 19.54 43.31
CA GLY A 199 3.71 18.62 44.17
C GLY A 199 5.16 18.49 43.72
N VAL A 200 6.00 19.42 44.20
CA VAL A 200 7.47 19.31 44.16
C VAL A 200 7.90 18.10 44.99
N SER A 201 8.73 17.22 44.44
CA SER A 201 9.62 16.38 45.24
C SER A 201 10.91 16.11 44.47
N GLN A 202 11.92 16.88 44.88
CA GLN A 202 13.34 16.53 44.78
C GLN A 202 13.57 15.20 45.50
N LEU A 203 14.27 14.26 44.85
CA LEU A 203 15.10 13.30 45.57
C LEU A 203 16.36 13.00 44.77
N SER A 204 17.43 12.95 45.54
CA SER A 204 18.83 13.11 45.23
C SER A 204 19.54 11.84 44.74
N ALA A 205 20.69 12.09 44.12
CA ALA A 205 21.68 11.14 43.61
C ALA A 205 22.25 10.14 44.65
N SER A 206 22.71 9.00 44.11
CA SER A 206 23.78 8.13 44.66
C SER A 206 24.21 7.15 43.55
N VAL A 207 25.19 7.48 42.71
CA VAL A 207 26.60 7.04 42.79
C VAL A 207 26.78 5.66 43.47
N GLY A 208 27.13 4.65 42.68
CA GLY A 208 27.56 3.33 43.12
C GLY A 208 28.38 2.67 42.02
N ASN A 209 29.63 2.38 42.35
CA ASN A 209 30.77 2.12 41.48
C ASN A 209 30.97 0.60 41.23
N ARG A 210 31.48 0.27 40.05
CA ARG A 210 32.52 -0.74 39.74
C ARG A 210 32.39 -2.24 40.09
N ASP A 211 32.76 -3.00 39.05
CA ASP A 211 33.59 -4.22 39.00
C ASP A 211 33.05 -5.53 39.57
N SER A 212 32.92 -6.54 38.70
CA SER A 212 33.52 -7.86 38.94
C SER A 212 33.58 -8.74 37.68
N CYS A 213 34.78 -9.26 37.42
CA CYS A 213 35.14 -10.25 36.41
C CYS A 213 34.84 -11.69 36.87
N SER A 214 34.54 -12.57 35.91
CA SER A 214 34.95 -13.98 35.82
C SER A 214 34.60 -14.43 34.39
N VAL A 215 35.48 -14.87 33.48
CA VAL A 215 36.56 -15.88 33.50
C VAL A 215 36.11 -17.21 34.08
N LEU A 216 35.63 -18.11 33.22
CA LEU A 216 35.98 -19.53 33.25
C LEU A 216 35.97 -20.09 31.83
N ASP A 217 37.16 -20.53 31.42
CA ASP A 217 37.42 -21.49 30.34
C ASP A 217 36.85 -22.87 30.69
N ALA A 218 36.46 -23.65 29.68
CA ALA A 218 36.64 -25.10 29.69
C ALA A 218 36.57 -25.67 28.27
N GLU A 219 37.74 -26.07 27.80
CA GLU A 219 37.97 -26.93 26.64
C GLU A 219 37.25 -28.29 26.79
N SER A 220 36.81 -28.86 25.66
CA SER A 220 36.75 -30.31 25.50
C SER A 220 36.89 -30.67 24.02
N GLN A 221 38.09 -31.13 23.67
CA GLN A 221 38.37 -31.90 22.46
C GLN A 221 38.65 -33.35 22.86
N HIS A 222 38.02 -34.31 22.17
CA HIS A 222 38.58 -35.61 21.76
C HIS A 222 37.51 -36.36 20.92
N SER A 223 37.73 -36.50 19.60
CA SER A 223 38.31 -37.66 18.88
C SER A 223 37.32 -38.78 18.55
N SER A 224 37.06 -38.99 17.24
CA SER A 224 37.40 -40.19 16.45
C SER A 224 36.42 -41.37 16.65
N GLU A 225 35.93 -42.17 15.69
CA GLU A 225 36.25 -42.47 14.29
C GLU A 225 35.10 -43.37 13.73
N VAL A 226 34.84 -43.27 12.42
CA VAL A 226 34.62 -44.37 11.43
C VAL A 226 33.34 -45.25 11.43
N SER A 227 32.79 -45.36 10.19
CA SER A 227 31.88 -46.38 9.60
C SER A 227 30.40 -46.28 9.98
N GLN A 228 29.41 -46.33 9.07
CA GLN A 228 29.27 -47.12 7.86
C GLN A 228 28.17 -46.55 6.94
N SER A 229 28.31 -46.74 5.62
CA SER A 229 27.39 -46.32 4.56
C SER A 229 26.09 -47.12 4.53
N HIS A 230 24.95 -46.45 4.64
CA HIS A 230 23.67 -46.96 4.13
C HIS A 230 23.09 -45.96 3.13
N ILE A 231 22.87 -46.46 1.91
CA ILE A 231 22.15 -45.80 0.84
C ILE A 231 20.68 -45.74 1.30
N THR A 232 20.23 -44.55 1.67
CA THR A 232 18.83 -44.27 1.95
C THR A 232 18.32 -43.30 0.88
N HIS A 233 17.25 -43.72 0.20
CA HIS A 233 16.55 -42.95 -0.82
C HIS A 233 16.20 -41.53 -0.32
N PRO A 234 16.28 -40.49 -1.18
CA PRO A 234 15.95 -39.14 -0.77
C PRO A 234 14.45 -39.06 -0.48
N ALA A 235 14.10 -38.90 0.80
CA ALA A 235 12.76 -38.51 1.20
C ALA A 235 12.43 -37.14 0.60
N PRO A 236 11.17 -36.89 0.20
CA PRO A 236 10.75 -35.58 -0.27
C PRO A 236 10.99 -34.57 0.87
N VAL A 237 11.89 -33.62 0.62
CA VAL A 237 12.17 -32.54 1.56
C VAL A 237 10.88 -31.76 1.74
N SER A 238 10.35 -31.78 2.97
CA SER A 238 9.11 -31.08 3.30
C SER A 238 9.29 -29.60 3.06
N VAL A 239 8.43 -29.01 2.22
CA VAL A 239 8.39 -27.57 1.91
C VAL A 239 8.37 -26.72 3.20
N SER A 240 7.79 -27.27 4.28
CA SER A 240 7.78 -26.65 5.61
C SER A 240 9.18 -26.45 6.21
N THR A 241 10.11 -27.39 6.06
CA THR A 241 11.47 -27.28 6.64
C THR A 241 12.30 -26.24 5.88
N PHE A 242 12.07 -26.10 4.58
CA PHE A 242 12.68 -25.05 3.77
C PHE A 242 12.17 -23.66 4.19
N ILE A 243 10.85 -23.50 4.39
CA ILE A 243 10.26 -22.23 4.84
C ILE A 243 10.77 -21.84 6.23
N PHE A 244 10.79 -22.75 7.21
CA PHE A 244 11.29 -22.43 8.55
C PHE A 244 12.80 -22.13 8.58
N SER A 245 13.61 -22.84 7.78
CA SER A 245 15.04 -22.55 7.65
C SER A 245 15.31 -21.23 6.90
N PHE A 246 14.40 -20.83 6.02
CA PHE A 246 14.47 -19.58 5.29
C PHE A 246 14.07 -18.40 6.18
N LEU A 247 12.97 -18.54 6.92
CA LEU A 247 12.53 -17.55 7.91
C LEU A 247 13.56 -17.37 9.03
N SER A 248 14.18 -18.43 9.54
CA SER A 248 15.21 -18.31 10.60
C SER A 248 16.47 -17.56 10.15
N LYS A 249 16.75 -17.53 8.84
CA LYS A 249 17.85 -16.74 8.27
C LYS A 249 17.45 -15.30 7.94
N LEU A 250 16.17 -15.04 7.69
CA LEU A 250 15.66 -13.68 7.47
C LEU A 250 15.29 -12.96 8.78
N LEU A 251 14.92 -13.70 9.83
CA LEU A 251 14.49 -13.16 11.13
C LEU A 251 15.49 -12.18 11.80
N PRO A 252 16.82 -12.34 11.71
CA PRO A 252 17.77 -11.35 12.24
C PRO A 252 17.70 -9.99 11.54
N CYS A 253 17.21 -9.92 10.29
CA CYS A 253 17.02 -8.68 9.54
C CYS A 253 15.63 -8.06 9.75
N MET A 254 14.73 -8.72 10.50
CA MET A 254 13.34 -8.31 10.73
C MET A 254 13.12 -7.94 12.22
N SER A 255 14.03 -7.16 12.80
CA SER A 255 13.98 -6.77 14.22
C SER A 255 12.68 -6.04 14.62
N CYS A 256 12.01 -5.39 13.65
CA CYS A 256 10.72 -4.72 13.84
C CYS A 256 9.55 -5.68 14.11
N LEU A 257 9.56 -6.90 13.59
CA LEU A 257 8.49 -7.89 13.86
C LEU A 257 8.50 -8.43 15.29
N ARG A 258 9.59 -8.18 16.05
CA ARG A 258 9.74 -8.67 17.43
C ARG A 258 9.17 -7.70 18.46
N ALA A 259 9.01 -6.42 18.12
CA ALA A 259 8.67 -5.38 19.08
C ALA A 259 7.17 -5.33 19.44
N ASP A 260 6.29 -5.97 18.67
CA ASP A 260 4.85 -5.69 18.72
C ASP A 260 3.94 -6.90 19.01
N ILE A 261 4.52 -7.99 19.56
CA ILE A 261 3.74 -9.14 20.08
C ILE A 261 3.77 -9.14 21.61
N GLY A 262 3.61 -7.95 22.21
CA GLY A 262 3.54 -7.75 23.66
C GLY A 262 2.13 -7.38 24.10
N ASP A 263 1.44 -8.34 24.74
CA ASP A 263 0.29 -8.23 25.66
C ASP A 263 -0.47 -6.89 25.75
N HIS A 264 -1.17 -6.48 24.69
CA HIS A 264 -2.26 -5.50 24.79
C HIS A 264 -3.58 -6.09 24.28
N GLU A 265 -4.37 -6.66 25.20
CA GLU A 265 -5.78 -7.04 24.99
C GLU A 265 -6.72 -5.81 24.98
N GLU A 266 -6.45 -4.83 24.13
CA GLU A 266 -7.39 -3.70 23.92
C GLU A 266 -7.44 -3.27 22.45
N ILE A 267 -7.71 -4.24 21.56
CA ILE A 267 -8.04 -3.96 20.16
C ILE A 267 -9.55 -3.69 20.08
N ALA A 268 -9.95 -2.50 20.52
CA ALA A 268 -11.26 -1.95 20.22
C ALA A 268 -11.14 -1.03 18.98
N SER A 269 -11.76 -1.46 17.87
CA SER A 269 -12.11 -0.63 16.71
C SER A 269 -10.97 -0.10 15.84
N ILE A 270 -10.19 -1.01 15.24
CA ILE A 270 -9.50 -0.70 13.97
C ILE A 270 -10.51 -0.91 12.84
N SER A 271 -10.73 0.12 12.01
CA SER A 271 -11.72 0.10 10.94
C SER A 271 -11.36 -0.93 9.86
N PRO A 272 -12.30 -1.76 9.38
CA PRO A 272 -12.07 -2.71 8.28
C PRO A 272 -11.70 -2.07 6.93
N SER A 273 -11.68 -0.74 6.85
CA SER A 273 -11.35 0.04 5.66
C SER A 273 -9.86 0.34 5.49
N ASP A 274 -9.00 0.00 6.46
CA ASP A 274 -7.57 0.25 6.33
C ASP A 274 -6.89 -0.84 5.47
N PRO A 275 -6.37 -0.50 4.27
CA PRO A 275 -5.71 -1.46 3.39
C PRO A 275 -4.36 -1.93 3.94
N ILE A 276 -3.88 -1.39 5.06
CA ILE A 276 -2.52 -1.60 5.56
C ILE A 276 -2.36 -3.02 6.18
N TRP A 277 -3.40 -3.59 6.78
CA TRP A 277 -3.30 -4.86 7.52
C TRP A 277 -4.09 -6.03 6.93
N SER A 278 -4.84 -5.83 5.85
CA SER A 278 -5.63 -6.89 5.19
C SER A 278 -4.84 -7.72 4.18
N HIS A 279 -3.52 -7.53 4.09
CA HIS A 279 -2.68 -8.28 3.16
C HIS A 279 -2.34 -9.65 3.74
N PRO A 280 -2.86 -10.75 3.17
CA PRO A 280 -2.47 -12.07 3.62
C PRO A 280 -0.99 -12.26 3.32
N ILE A 281 -0.18 -12.37 4.38
CA ILE A 281 1.26 -12.64 4.33
C ILE A 281 1.60 -13.84 3.40
N PHE A 282 0.64 -14.73 3.16
CA PHE A 282 0.71 -15.87 2.25
C PHE A 282 -0.43 -15.97 1.22
N GLY A 283 -1.21 -14.92 1.00
CA GLY A 283 -2.39 -14.99 0.13
C GLY A 283 -2.15 -14.58 -1.32
N THR A 284 -3.22 -14.63 -2.11
CA THR A 284 -3.22 -14.36 -3.55
C THR A 284 -2.40 -13.12 -3.85
N ARG A 285 -1.40 -13.27 -4.72
CA ARG A 285 -0.55 -12.16 -5.19
C ARG A 285 -1.48 -10.99 -5.49
N PRO A 286 -1.29 -9.82 -4.84
CA PRO A 286 -2.04 -8.63 -5.20
C PRO A 286 -2.03 -8.51 -6.72
N PRO A 287 -3.15 -8.11 -7.36
CA PRO A 287 -3.12 -7.83 -8.79
C PRO A 287 -1.90 -6.95 -9.07
N ASP A 288 -1.21 -7.24 -10.16
CA ASP A 288 0.14 -6.73 -10.47
C ASP A 288 0.13 -5.24 -10.86
N THR A 289 -0.56 -4.43 -10.06
CA THR A 289 -0.93 -3.03 -10.30
C THR A 289 -0.01 -2.06 -9.57
N MET A 290 0.83 -2.54 -8.65
CA MET A 290 1.82 -1.68 -8.01
C MET A 290 2.86 -1.20 -9.03
N PRO A 291 3.23 0.08 -9.03
CA PRO A 291 4.29 0.59 -9.91
C PRO A 291 5.62 -0.07 -9.57
N VAL A 292 6.41 -0.42 -10.59
CA VAL A 292 7.80 -0.84 -10.44
C VAL A 292 8.69 0.39 -10.40
N ILE A 293 9.65 0.39 -9.50
CA ILE A 293 10.68 1.43 -9.42
C ILE A 293 12.07 0.83 -9.62
N ALA A 294 12.95 1.62 -10.22
CA ALA A 294 14.37 1.34 -10.34
C ALA A 294 15.12 2.08 -9.23
N VAL A 295 15.70 1.32 -8.29
CA VAL A 295 16.53 1.86 -7.20
C VAL A 295 17.88 2.30 -7.75
N LEU A 296 18.38 3.45 -7.27
CA LEU A 296 19.66 4.03 -7.63
C LEU A 296 20.69 3.75 -6.53
N ASP A 297 21.86 3.25 -6.89
CA ASP A 297 22.82 2.67 -5.94
C ASP A 297 23.55 3.69 -5.02
N ASN A 298 23.46 5.00 -5.30
CA ASN A 298 24.24 5.99 -4.55
C ASN A 298 23.51 7.33 -4.35
N LEU A 299 23.08 7.60 -3.11
CA LEU A 299 22.48 8.88 -2.73
C LEU A 299 23.46 10.06 -2.92
N GLU A 300 24.76 9.89 -2.64
CA GLU A 300 25.75 10.98 -2.76
C GLU A 300 25.96 11.44 -4.20
N ALA A 301 25.63 10.59 -5.18
CA ALA A 301 25.74 10.93 -6.60
C ALA A 301 24.61 11.85 -7.07
N ILE A 302 23.51 11.95 -6.32
CA ILE A 302 22.33 12.72 -6.69
C ILE A 302 22.51 14.13 -6.15
N LYS A 303 22.48 15.11 -7.06
CA LYS A 303 22.52 16.51 -6.67
C LYS A 303 21.17 16.92 -6.10
N PRO A 304 21.14 17.81 -5.10
CA PRO A 304 19.89 18.20 -4.49
C PRO A 304 18.94 18.97 -5.43
N GLU A 305 19.36 19.42 -6.62
CA GLU A 305 18.48 19.97 -7.66
C GLU A 305 17.81 18.89 -8.52
N GLN A 306 18.28 17.64 -8.43
CA GLN A 306 17.72 16.51 -9.16
C GLN A 306 16.61 15.79 -8.38
N ILE A 307 16.45 16.09 -7.08
CA ILE A 307 15.38 15.54 -6.26
C ILE A 307 14.10 16.28 -6.62
N ASN A 308 13.16 15.55 -7.21
CA ASN A 308 11.87 16.09 -7.59
C ASN A 308 10.90 16.17 -6.40
N ASP A 309 9.93 17.06 -6.51
CA ASP A 309 8.86 17.23 -5.53
C ASP A 309 8.08 15.90 -5.36
N PRO A 310 7.82 15.42 -4.13
CA PRO A 310 7.11 14.17 -3.92
C PRO A 310 5.78 14.05 -4.64
N TRP A 311 5.05 15.15 -4.81
CA TRP A 311 3.74 15.16 -5.49
C TRP A 311 3.87 14.96 -7.00
N ASP A 312 5.03 15.23 -7.59
CA ASP A 312 5.30 14.85 -8.99
C ASP A 312 5.25 13.33 -9.18
N PHE A 313 5.63 12.54 -8.16
CA PHE A 313 5.60 11.08 -8.28
C PHE A 313 4.17 10.59 -8.45
N PHE A 314 3.23 11.14 -7.67
CA PHE A 314 1.81 10.78 -7.78
C PHE A 314 1.23 11.20 -9.14
N ARG A 315 1.69 12.33 -9.71
CA ARG A 315 1.34 12.70 -11.10
C ARG A 315 1.86 11.71 -12.13
N GLU A 316 3.07 11.17 -11.94
CA GLU A 316 3.59 10.09 -12.78
C GLU A 316 2.75 8.80 -12.63
N LEU A 317 2.33 8.47 -11.41
CA LEU A 317 1.44 7.32 -11.16
C LEU A 317 0.06 7.50 -11.82
N GLU A 318 -0.51 8.69 -11.80
CA GLU A 318 -1.75 9.02 -12.52
C GLU A 318 -1.58 8.87 -14.03
N ALA A 319 -0.45 9.34 -14.58
CA ALA A 319 -0.13 9.17 -16.00
C ALA A 319 0.01 7.68 -16.37
N LEU A 320 0.67 6.89 -15.52
CA LEU A 320 0.80 5.44 -15.70
C LEU A 320 -0.57 4.75 -15.67
N LYS A 321 -1.41 5.09 -14.69
CA LYS A 321 -2.77 4.56 -14.55
C LYS A 321 -3.63 4.88 -15.78
N LYS A 322 -3.49 6.09 -16.33
CA LYS A 322 -4.20 6.48 -17.54
C LYS A 322 -3.83 5.61 -18.75
N ILE A 323 -2.55 5.23 -18.89
CA ILE A 323 -2.11 4.31 -19.96
C ILE A 323 -2.78 2.93 -19.80
N GLU A 324 -2.87 2.45 -18.57
CA GLU A 324 -3.55 1.18 -18.24
C GLU A 324 -5.06 1.26 -18.54
N GLU A 325 -5.73 2.34 -18.15
CA GLU A 325 -7.16 2.58 -18.45
C GLU A 325 -7.44 2.62 -19.95
N ASP A 326 -6.61 3.34 -20.71
CA ASP A 326 -6.70 3.42 -22.18
C ASP A 326 -6.58 2.02 -22.82
N TYR A 327 -5.67 1.17 -22.31
CA TYR A 327 -5.55 -0.22 -22.75
C TYR A 327 -6.85 -1.01 -22.52
N PHE A 328 -7.41 -0.94 -21.31
CA PHE A 328 -8.63 -1.68 -20.98
C PHE A 328 -9.82 -1.23 -21.83
N GLU A 329 -9.98 0.06 -22.08
CA GLU A 329 -11.03 0.57 -22.97
C GLU A 329 -10.83 0.11 -24.42
N ARG A 330 -9.59 0.09 -24.94
CA ARG A 330 -9.30 -0.50 -26.27
C ARG A 330 -9.67 -1.99 -26.32
N MET A 331 -9.32 -2.75 -25.28
CA MET A 331 -9.60 -4.19 -25.24
C MET A 331 -11.10 -4.49 -25.16
N LYS A 332 -11.84 -3.70 -24.37
CA LYS A 332 -13.30 -3.75 -24.30
C LYS A 332 -13.96 -3.42 -25.64
N ALA A 333 -13.50 -2.37 -26.33
CA ALA A 333 -14.01 -2.02 -27.66
C ALA A 333 -13.75 -3.12 -28.70
N LYS A 334 -12.55 -3.74 -28.69
CA LYS A 334 -12.23 -4.89 -29.55
C LYS A 334 -13.13 -6.09 -29.26
N ALA A 335 -13.36 -6.40 -27.98
CA ALA A 335 -14.24 -7.49 -27.57
C ALA A 335 -15.68 -7.25 -28.03
N GLN A 336 -16.20 -6.04 -27.84
CA GLN A 336 -17.54 -5.67 -28.28
C GLN A 336 -17.69 -5.77 -29.81
N ALA A 337 -16.72 -5.26 -30.58
CA ALA A 337 -16.72 -5.38 -32.03
C ALA A 337 -16.69 -6.85 -32.51
N ALA A 338 -16.00 -7.74 -31.77
CA ALA A 338 -16.00 -9.18 -32.07
C ALA A 338 -17.37 -9.82 -31.81
N ILE A 339 -18.03 -9.45 -30.71
CA ILE A 339 -19.40 -9.90 -30.39
C ILE A 339 -20.37 -9.45 -31.48
N ASP A 340 -20.32 -8.19 -31.89
CA ASP A 340 -21.22 -7.66 -32.92
C ASP A 340 -20.98 -8.32 -34.28
N ARG A 341 -19.72 -8.56 -34.63
CA ARG A 341 -19.36 -9.31 -35.84
C ARG A 341 -19.86 -10.76 -35.81
N ALA A 342 -19.79 -11.42 -34.66
CA ALA A 342 -20.32 -12.77 -34.49
C ALA A 342 -21.85 -12.79 -34.64
N ARG A 343 -22.53 -11.82 -34.02
CA ARG A 343 -23.98 -11.63 -34.15
C ARG A 343 -24.42 -11.38 -35.59
N GLN A 344 -23.69 -10.55 -36.33
CA GLN A 344 -23.98 -10.29 -37.74
C GLN A 344 -23.87 -11.55 -38.60
N LYS A 345 -22.84 -12.38 -38.36
CA LYS A 345 -22.67 -13.66 -39.07
C LYS A 345 -23.77 -14.66 -38.75
N ASP A 346 -24.21 -14.70 -37.50
CA ASP A 346 -25.30 -15.57 -37.07
C ASP A 346 -26.62 -15.19 -37.75
N GLU A 347 -26.91 -13.88 -37.80
CA GLU A 347 -28.10 -13.36 -38.51
C GLU A 347 -28.04 -13.68 -40.02
N GLU A 348 -26.88 -13.49 -40.66
CA GLU A 348 -26.69 -13.84 -42.08
C GLU A 348 -26.91 -15.35 -42.34
N LEU A 349 -26.38 -16.20 -41.45
CA LEU A 349 -26.56 -17.64 -41.52
C LEU A 349 -28.03 -18.02 -41.35
N ASN A 350 -28.73 -17.41 -40.39
CA ASN A 350 -30.14 -17.63 -40.12
C ASN A 350 -30.99 -17.23 -41.35
N VAL A 351 -30.78 -16.04 -41.91
CA VAL A 351 -31.44 -15.59 -43.15
C VAL A 351 -31.20 -16.58 -44.30
N ARG A 352 -29.95 -17.05 -44.46
CA ARG A 352 -29.60 -18.04 -45.48
C ARG A 352 -30.31 -19.38 -45.26
N LEU A 353 -30.42 -19.85 -44.03
CA LEU A 353 -31.14 -21.09 -43.69
C LEU A 353 -32.63 -20.95 -43.97
N GLN A 354 -33.24 -19.85 -43.54
CA GLN A 354 -34.66 -19.58 -43.80
C GLN A 354 -34.96 -19.52 -45.31
N SER A 355 -34.06 -18.95 -46.12
CA SER A 355 -34.22 -18.90 -47.58
C SER A 355 -34.19 -20.30 -48.24
N LYS A 356 -33.54 -21.28 -47.60
CA LYS A 356 -33.42 -22.66 -48.10
C LYS A 356 -34.51 -23.58 -47.58
N MET A 357 -35.24 -23.20 -46.53
CA MET A 357 -36.33 -24.05 -46.02
C MET A 357 -37.44 -24.13 -47.07
N PRO A 358 -37.89 -25.35 -47.45
CA PRO A 358 -39.02 -25.51 -48.36
C PRO A 358 -40.22 -24.73 -47.82
N LYS A 359 -40.87 -23.92 -48.67
CA LYS A 359 -42.13 -23.27 -48.32
C LYS A 359 -43.07 -24.37 -47.85
N ARG A 360 -43.39 -24.35 -46.55
CA ARG A 360 -44.32 -25.30 -45.94
C ARG A 360 -45.60 -25.25 -46.78
N ILE A 361 -45.85 -26.30 -47.55
CA ILE A 361 -47.09 -26.45 -48.30
C ILE A 361 -48.16 -26.45 -47.21
N ARG A 362 -48.92 -25.35 -47.09
CA ARG A 362 -50.07 -25.34 -46.21
C ARG A 362 -50.95 -26.48 -46.69
N PRO A 363 -51.30 -27.45 -45.83
CA PRO A 363 -52.30 -28.43 -46.19
C PRO A 363 -53.53 -27.67 -46.72
N PRO A 364 -54.16 -28.13 -47.82
CA PRO A 364 -55.38 -27.50 -48.29
C PRO A 364 -56.33 -27.37 -47.11
N ALA A 365 -56.86 -26.17 -46.91
CA ALA A 365 -57.79 -25.88 -45.84
C ALA A 365 -58.90 -26.94 -45.90
N VAL A 366 -58.89 -27.88 -44.97
CA VAL A 366 -60.04 -28.76 -44.77
C VAL A 366 -61.12 -27.82 -44.25
N THR A 367 -62.04 -27.48 -45.13
CA THR A 367 -63.30 -26.82 -44.80
C THR A 367 -64.02 -27.74 -43.83
N ALA A 368 -63.74 -27.59 -42.54
CA ALA A 368 -64.54 -28.21 -41.50
C ALA A 368 -65.87 -27.47 -41.50
N GLU A 369 -66.83 -27.98 -42.29
CA GLU A 369 -68.24 -27.73 -42.03
C GLU A 369 -68.50 -28.11 -40.58
N LEU A 370 -68.77 -27.09 -39.76
CA LEU A 370 -69.32 -27.26 -38.42
C LEU A 370 -70.64 -28.03 -38.56
N PRO A 371 -70.81 -29.20 -37.92
CA PRO A 371 -72.09 -29.89 -37.94
C PRO A 371 -73.14 -29.02 -37.25
N PRO A 372 -74.40 -29.04 -37.73
CA PRO A 372 -75.49 -28.31 -37.11
C PRO A 372 -75.66 -28.80 -35.67
N SER A 373 -75.72 -27.83 -34.75
CA SER A 373 -76.06 -28.07 -33.35
C SER A 373 -77.54 -28.45 -33.27
N ASP A 374 -77.83 -29.74 -33.42
CA ASP A 374 -79.15 -30.27 -33.13
C ASP A 374 -79.36 -30.41 -31.62
N LEU A 375 -80.37 -29.66 -31.19
CA LEU A 375 -81.18 -29.81 -29.98
C LEU A 375 -81.64 -31.27 -29.82
N ALA A 376 -81.59 -31.82 -28.59
CA ALA A 376 -82.72 -32.50 -27.93
C ALA A 376 -82.28 -33.19 -26.62
N VAL A 377 -82.87 -32.78 -25.48
CA VAL A 377 -83.87 -33.55 -24.70
C VAL A 377 -83.28 -34.78 -23.98
N SER A 378 -83.03 -34.65 -22.67
CA SER A 378 -83.91 -35.18 -21.61
C SER A 378 -83.38 -34.86 -20.21
#